data_AF-A0A317FT73-F1
#
_entry.id   AF-A0A317FT73-F1
#
_cell.length_a   1.000
_cell.length_b   1.000
_cell.length_c   1.000
_cell.angle_alpha   90.00
_cell.angle_beta   90.00
_cell.angle_gamma   90.00
#
_symmetry.space_group_name_H-M   'P 1'
#
loop_
_entity.id
_entity.type
_entity.pdbx_description
1 polymer ?
#
loop_
_entity_poly.entity_id
_entity_poly.type
_entity_poly.pdbx_seq_one_letter_code
_entity_poly.pdbx_strand_id
1 'polypeptide(L)'
;MKVVFRVDASQYIGSGHVMRCLVLAQALRLDDYSVVFATRPQKGDLVSFIRQQGFTVLSLMQPAVWQVPKTTADYSAWLQVNQHVDAKEFIGLFDSIDLIIVDHYGIDAAWHKVVKNAYDCKIVVIDDLVRQHKADLIIDQTLLRNPCEYFALNPESIALTGTRYAIVNADFATHHAAQKNTSYVLKDRPRLLLTMGGIDAPNATLQVLKVLKRNCSTRPDVTILLSHRAPHYLQVKAFADTESSWLTHVDFTNDMASLMCEHDIAIGAPGSTSWERACIGLPSIVVPLAENQQTICKQLNAVGASICVELSDISQSLMTAYESLLANYQSMRTVNLQLCDGLGGERIMKYINQLFRNSLTLRLATKNDIKQVYEWQCHPETRRYAINKSVPSLAEHTAWMKNKLESKCDFFYIIKLDIEKGKDSVEVGVVRLDEVSDKTYTISIYIIPKYFGKGIARLALQKIDVMHPLATIHADVLKENKASQRLFSRAGYQQISQENFMRYPMGLRVYE
;
A
#
# COMPACT_ATOMS: atom_id res chain seq x y z
N MET A 1 11.18 -7.94 -8.20
CA MET A 1 10.58 -8.91 -7.27
C MET A 1 9.11 -9.10 -7.62
N LYS A 2 8.58 -10.32 -7.53
CA LYS A 2 7.18 -10.69 -7.81
C LYS A 2 6.38 -10.74 -6.51
N VAL A 3 5.33 -9.94 -6.47
CA VAL A 3 4.39 -9.82 -5.35
C VAL A 3 3.04 -10.35 -5.77
N VAL A 4 2.47 -11.24 -4.95
CA VAL A 4 1.14 -11.79 -5.19
C VAL A 4 0.19 -11.38 -4.07
N PHE A 5 -0.94 -10.79 -4.42
CA PHE A 5 -2.04 -10.56 -3.50
C PHE A 5 -2.99 -11.76 -3.50
N ARG A 6 -3.25 -12.36 -2.33
CA ARG A 6 -4.35 -13.30 -2.13
C ARG A 6 -5.48 -12.56 -1.42
N VAL A 7 -6.49 -12.16 -2.19
CA VAL A 7 -7.62 -11.35 -1.72
C VAL A 7 -8.85 -11.66 -2.56
N ASP A 8 -10.03 -11.63 -1.95
CA ASP A 8 -11.32 -11.79 -2.65
C ASP A 8 -12.25 -10.60 -2.36
N ALA A 9 -13.23 -10.43 -3.24
CA ALA A 9 -14.40 -9.59 -3.01
C ALA A 9 -15.64 -10.38 -3.48
N SER A 10 -16.77 -10.15 -2.85
CA SER A 10 -18.04 -10.77 -3.23
C SER A 10 -19.20 -10.03 -2.56
N GLN A 11 -20.44 -10.49 -2.79
CA GLN A 11 -21.60 -10.01 -2.05
C GLN A 11 -21.51 -10.26 -0.53
N TYR A 12 -20.74 -11.26 -0.08
CA TYR A 12 -20.56 -11.55 1.34
C TYR A 12 -19.34 -10.84 1.94
N ILE A 13 -18.24 -10.75 1.18
CA ILE A 13 -16.97 -10.16 1.64
C ILE A 13 -17.01 -8.62 1.55
N GLY A 14 -17.79 -8.08 0.60
CA GLY A 14 -17.74 -6.68 0.25
C GLY A 14 -16.50 -6.30 -0.57
N SER A 15 -16.26 -4.99 -0.72
CA SER A 15 -15.16 -4.46 -1.53
C SER A 15 -13.93 -4.04 -0.74
N GLY A 16 -14.03 -3.89 0.59
CA GLY A 16 -13.01 -3.24 1.41
C GLY A 16 -11.62 -3.86 1.26
N HIS A 17 -11.52 -5.18 1.28
CA HIS A 17 -10.27 -5.93 1.13
C HIS A 17 -9.57 -5.62 -0.21
N VAL A 18 -10.27 -5.77 -1.33
CA VAL A 18 -9.71 -5.47 -2.66
C VAL A 18 -9.33 -3.99 -2.78
N MET A 19 -10.14 -3.06 -2.28
CA MET A 19 -9.86 -1.62 -2.41
C MET A 19 -8.57 -1.22 -1.67
N ARG A 20 -8.37 -1.69 -0.43
CA ARG A 20 -7.12 -1.41 0.30
C ARG A 20 -5.92 -2.16 -0.28
N CYS A 21 -6.11 -3.38 -0.77
CA CYS A 21 -5.06 -4.10 -1.49
C CYS A 21 -4.64 -3.37 -2.78
N LEU A 22 -5.56 -2.75 -3.51
CA LEU A 22 -5.24 -1.94 -4.69
C LEU A 22 -4.36 -0.73 -4.35
N VAL A 23 -4.59 -0.07 -3.22
CA VAL A 23 -3.73 1.03 -2.73
C VAL A 23 -2.30 0.53 -2.50
N LEU A 24 -2.12 -0.57 -1.76
CA LEU A 24 -0.78 -1.16 -1.57
C LEU A 24 -0.16 -1.64 -2.89
N ALA A 25 -0.95 -2.25 -3.77
CA ALA A 25 -0.50 -2.74 -5.06
C ALA A 25 0.01 -1.61 -5.96
N GLN A 26 -0.63 -0.44 -5.93
CA GLN A 26 -0.15 0.76 -6.63
C GLN A 26 1.19 1.23 -6.05
N ALA A 27 1.31 1.30 -4.72
CA ALA A 27 2.57 1.68 -4.07
C ALA A 27 3.72 0.71 -4.41
N LEU A 28 3.45 -0.61 -4.42
CA LEU A 28 4.42 -1.64 -4.81
C LEU A 28 4.80 -1.52 -6.30
N ARG A 29 3.84 -1.28 -7.19
CA ARG A 29 4.11 -1.05 -8.61
C ARG A 29 5.01 0.18 -8.81
N LEU A 30 4.78 1.26 -8.06
CA LEU A 30 5.64 2.45 -8.08
C LEU A 30 7.06 2.15 -7.57
N ASP A 31 7.25 1.14 -6.73
CA ASP A 31 8.56 0.64 -6.29
C ASP A 31 9.15 -0.47 -7.22
N ASP A 32 8.65 -0.59 -8.46
CA ASP A 32 9.06 -1.59 -9.49
C ASP A 32 8.83 -3.08 -9.10
N TYR A 33 7.94 -3.35 -8.14
CA TYR A 33 7.49 -4.73 -7.93
C TYR A 33 6.58 -5.17 -9.08
N SER A 34 6.74 -6.43 -9.52
CA SER A 34 5.80 -7.08 -10.42
C SER A 34 4.62 -7.59 -9.59
N VAL A 35 3.47 -6.94 -9.73
CA VAL A 35 2.29 -7.21 -8.89
C VAL A 35 1.24 -8.02 -9.64
N VAL A 36 0.81 -9.13 -9.05
CA VAL A 36 -0.26 -9.99 -9.55
C VAL A 36 -1.29 -10.24 -8.45
N PHE A 37 -2.55 -10.34 -8.81
CA PHE A 37 -3.63 -10.74 -7.91
C PHE A 37 -4.03 -12.19 -8.17
N ALA A 38 -4.19 -12.96 -7.10
CA ALA A 38 -4.80 -14.28 -7.09
C ALA A 38 -6.14 -14.17 -6.37
N THR A 39 -7.23 -14.27 -7.13
CA THR A 39 -8.60 -14.10 -6.60
C THR A 39 -9.48 -15.26 -7.04
N ARG A 40 -10.44 -15.64 -6.22
CA ARG A 40 -11.50 -16.58 -6.58
C ARG A 40 -12.67 -15.77 -7.13
N PRO A 41 -13.07 -15.94 -8.41
CA PRO A 41 -14.25 -15.27 -8.94
C PRO A 41 -15.50 -15.70 -8.17
N GLN A 42 -16.31 -14.75 -7.74
CA GLN A 42 -17.53 -14.96 -6.97
C GLN A 42 -18.62 -13.96 -7.42
N LYS A 43 -19.87 -14.20 -7.05
CA LYS A 43 -20.93 -13.21 -7.31
C LYS A 43 -20.61 -11.88 -6.60
N GLY A 44 -20.55 -10.79 -7.37
CA GLY A 44 -20.20 -9.46 -6.86
C GLY A 44 -18.70 -9.21 -6.66
N ASP A 45 -17.84 -10.03 -7.27
CA ASP A 45 -16.39 -9.84 -7.23
C ASP A 45 -15.92 -8.53 -7.89
N LEU A 46 -14.60 -8.30 -7.79
CA LEU A 46 -13.91 -7.15 -8.36
C LEU A 46 -12.82 -7.55 -9.35
N VAL A 47 -12.90 -8.73 -9.97
CA VAL A 47 -11.88 -9.22 -10.93
C VAL A 47 -11.74 -8.27 -12.11
N SER A 48 -12.86 -7.85 -12.70
CA SER A 48 -12.88 -6.91 -13.83
C SER A 48 -12.27 -5.56 -13.43
N PHE A 49 -12.62 -5.06 -12.24
CA PHE A 49 -12.11 -3.80 -11.71
C PHE A 49 -10.60 -3.84 -11.48
N ILE A 50 -10.06 -4.91 -10.87
CA ILE A 50 -8.61 -5.07 -10.67
C ILE A 50 -7.87 -5.04 -12.03
N ARG A 51 -8.42 -5.70 -13.05
CA ARG A 51 -7.87 -5.67 -14.42
C ARG A 51 -7.92 -4.27 -15.04
N GLN A 52 -9.00 -3.53 -14.84
CA GLN A 52 -9.14 -2.13 -15.29
C GLN A 52 -8.13 -1.19 -14.63
N GLN A 53 -7.72 -1.47 -13.38
CA GLN A 53 -6.60 -0.78 -12.70
C GLN A 53 -5.21 -1.21 -13.25
N GLY A 54 -5.20 -2.01 -14.31
CA GLY A 54 -4.00 -2.46 -15.02
C GLY A 54 -3.25 -3.59 -14.33
N PHE A 55 -3.81 -4.26 -13.32
CA PHE A 55 -3.16 -5.40 -12.66
C PHE A 55 -3.49 -6.73 -13.34
N THR A 56 -2.52 -7.63 -13.36
CA THR A 56 -2.75 -9.01 -13.79
C THR A 56 -3.54 -9.75 -12.71
N VAL A 57 -4.55 -10.52 -13.13
CA VAL A 57 -5.35 -11.36 -12.23
C VAL A 57 -5.31 -12.80 -12.70
N LEU A 58 -4.79 -13.69 -11.87
CA LEU A 58 -4.91 -15.14 -12.02
C LEU A 58 -6.07 -15.63 -11.16
N SER A 59 -6.97 -16.39 -11.76
CA SER A 59 -8.18 -16.83 -11.09
C SER A 59 -7.98 -18.20 -10.46
N LEU A 60 -8.34 -18.33 -9.18
CA LEU A 60 -8.55 -19.62 -8.53
C LEU A 60 -9.82 -20.29 -9.06
N MET A 61 -9.94 -21.61 -8.90
CA MET A 61 -11.08 -22.35 -9.44
C MET A 61 -12.39 -21.95 -8.76
N GLN A 62 -13.53 -22.02 -9.45
CA GLN A 62 -14.81 -21.87 -8.76
C GLN A 62 -15.16 -23.18 -8.03
N PRO A 63 -15.74 -23.12 -6.82
CA PRO A 63 -16.16 -24.32 -6.12
C PRO A 63 -17.28 -25.02 -6.92
N ALA A 64 -17.34 -26.35 -6.86
CA ALA A 64 -18.48 -27.09 -7.40
C ALA A 64 -19.78 -26.80 -6.63
N VAL A 65 -19.67 -26.47 -5.33
CA VAL A 65 -20.78 -26.15 -4.45
C VAL A 65 -20.48 -24.85 -3.72
N TRP A 66 -21.32 -23.83 -3.93
CA TRP A 66 -21.20 -22.54 -3.24
C TRP A 66 -21.65 -22.66 -1.78
N GLN A 67 -20.88 -22.05 -0.89
CA GLN A 67 -21.21 -21.95 0.52
C GLN A 67 -21.97 -20.66 0.79
N VAL A 68 -23.07 -20.76 1.54
CA VAL A 68 -23.80 -19.61 2.07
C VAL A 68 -23.35 -19.40 3.51
N PRO A 69 -22.70 -18.25 3.84
CA PRO A 69 -22.28 -17.96 5.20
C PRO A 69 -23.48 -17.98 6.16
N LYS A 70 -23.33 -18.63 7.31
CA LYS A 70 -24.41 -18.69 8.32
C LYS A 70 -24.57 -17.40 9.11
N THR A 71 -23.48 -16.67 9.27
CA THR A 71 -23.44 -15.36 9.95
C THR A 71 -22.48 -14.43 9.18
N THR A 72 -22.46 -13.15 9.55
CA THR A 72 -21.47 -12.20 9.00
C THR A 72 -20.03 -12.53 9.42
N ALA A 73 -19.83 -13.41 10.40
CA ALA A 73 -18.51 -13.84 10.88
C ALA A 73 -18.12 -15.27 10.43
N ASP A 74 -18.90 -15.91 9.55
CA ASP A 74 -18.54 -17.21 8.97
C ASP A 74 -17.52 -17.04 7.83
N TYR A 75 -16.30 -16.65 8.22
CA TYR A 75 -15.20 -16.35 7.30
C TYR A 75 -14.69 -17.58 6.54
N SER A 76 -14.96 -18.78 7.07
CA SER A 76 -14.64 -20.04 6.39
C SER A 76 -15.47 -20.20 5.13
N ALA A 77 -16.78 -19.90 5.20
CA ALA A 77 -17.66 -19.90 4.05
C ALA A 77 -17.32 -18.79 3.05
N TRP A 78 -16.74 -17.66 3.49
CA TRP A 78 -16.30 -16.59 2.58
C TRP A 78 -15.22 -17.06 1.60
N LEU A 79 -14.34 -17.98 2.03
CA LEU A 79 -13.30 -18.56 1.17
C LEU A 79 -13.88 -19.51 0.12
N GLN A 80 -15.11 -19.97 0.31
CA GLN A 80 -15.89 -20.88 -0.55
C GLN A 80 -15.32 -22.30 -0.67
N VAL A 81 -14.06 -22.52 -0.30
CA VAL A 81 -13.40 -23.83 -0.22
C VAL A 81 -12.63 -23.95 1.10
N ASN A 82 -12.21 -25.17 1.45
CA ASN A 82 -11.28 -25.35 2.56
C ASN A 82 -9.93 -24.67 2.24
N GLN A 83 -9.32 -24.00 3.23
CA GLN A 83 -8.05 -23.30 3.04
C GLN A 83 -6.90 -24.19 2.52
N HIS A 84 -6.90 -25.50 2.78
CA HIS A 84 -5.90 -26.41 2.20
C HIS A 84 -6.08 -26.61 0.69
N VAL A 85 -7.33 -26.61 0.22
CA VAL A 85 -7.65 -26.65 -1.22
C VAL A 85 -7.23 -25.33 -1.86
N ASP A 86 -7.59 -24.21 -1.24
CA ASP A 86 -7.17 -22.87 -1.69
C ASP A 86 -5.64 -22.75 -1.81
N ALA A 87 -4.89 -23.21 -0.80
CA ALA A 87 -3.44 -23.18 -0.81
C ALA A 87 -2.84 -24.00 -1.96
N LYS A 88 -3.36 -25.22 -2.21
CA LYS A 88 -2.90 -26.07 -3.31
C LYS A 88 -3.17 -25.45 -4.67
N GLU A 89 -4.37 -24.90 -4.86
CA GLU A 89 -4.73 -24.19 -6.08
C GLU A 89 -3.83 -22.96 -6.29
N PHE A 90 -3.61 -22.17 -5.24
CA PHE A 90 -2.73 -21.01 -5.27
C PHE A 90 -1.28 -21.39 -5.63
N ILE A 91 -0.77 -22.49 -5.09
CA ILE A 91 0.56 -23.01 -5.44
C ILE A 91 0.64 -23.41 -6.92
N GLY A 92 -0.44 -23.95 -7.50
CA GLY A 92 -0.48 -24.31 -8.91
C GLY A 92 -0.42 -23.12 -9.89
N LEU A 93 -0.60 -21.88 -9.43
CA LEU A 93 -0.69 -20.69 -10.29
C LEU A 93 0.65 -20.02 -10.60
N PHE A 94 1.72 -20.32 -9.85
CA PHE A 94 2.98 -19.57 -9.96
C PHE A 94 4.21 -20.47 -9.86
N ASP A 95 5.23 -20.20 -10.67
CA ASP A 95 6.51 -20.92 -10.56
C ASP A 95 7.36 -20.42 -9.38
N SER A 96 7.31 -19.11 -9.13
CA SER A 96 8.02 -18.45 -8.03
C SER A 96 7.27 -17.20 -7.56
N ILE A 97 7.49 -16.84 -6.29
CA ILE A 97 6.94 -15.66 -5.63
C ILE A 97 7.97 -15.15 -4.62
N ASP A 98 8.22 -13.84 -4.56
CA ASP A 98 9.12 -13.24 -3.55
C ASP A 98 8.34 -12.78 -2.30
N LEU A 99 7.13 -12.23 -2.53
CA LEU A 99 6.25 -11.71 -1.48
C LEU A 99 4.79 -12.12 -1.72
N ILE A 100 4.11 -12.54 -0.66
CA ILE A 100 2.66 -12.73 -0.67
C ILE A 100 2.02 -11.74 0.29
N ILE A 101 0.99 -11.03 -0.17
CA ILE A 101 0.15 -10.18 0.67
C ILE A 101 -1.21 -10.85 0.78
N VAL A 102 -1.58 -11.27 1.99
CA VAL A 102 -2.84 -11.96 2.26
C VAL A 102 -3.81 -11.01 2.94
N ASP A 103 -5.01 -10.90 2.38
CA ASP A 103 -6.10 -10.12 2.97
C ASP A 103 -7.42 -10.88 2.83
N HIS A 104 -7.56 -11.91 3.67
CA HIS A 104 -8.75 -12.77 3.66
C HIS A 104 -8.96 -13.41 5.03
N TYR A 105 -10.14 -13.25 5.63
CA TYR A 105 -10.43 -13.79 6.97
C TYR A 105 -10.54 -15.32 7.03
N GLY A 106 -10.84 -15.98 5.90
CA GLY A 106 -10.83 -17.44 5.80
C GLY A 106 -9.44 -18.07 5.69
N ILE A 107 -8.37 -17.27 5.66
CA ILE A 107 -6.98 -17.74 5.52
C ILE A 107 -6.22 -17.48 6.82
N ASP A 108 -5.51 -18.48 7.33
CA ASP A 108 -4.77 -18.44 8.60
C ASP A 108 -3.37 -19.07 8.52
N ALA A 109 -2.71 -19.23 9.67
CA ALA A 109 -1.40 -19.86 9.81
C ALA A 109 -1.22 -21.21 9.09
N ALA A 110 -2.25 -22.04 8.96
CA ALA A 110 -2.18 -23.32 8.26
C ALA A 110 -1.93 -23.14 6.76
N TRP A 111 -2.69 -22.26 6.10
CA TRP A 111 -2.46 -21.88 4.71
C TRP A 111 -1.07 -21.27 4.50
N HIS A 112 -0.67 -20.35 5.40
CA HIS A 112 0.64 -19.68 5.31
C HIS A 112 1.81 -20.66 5.34
N LYS A 113 1.75 -21.69 6.19
CA LYS A 113 2.78 -22.75 6.26
C LYS A 113 2.89 -23.53 4.96
N VAL A 114 1.75 -23.93 4.38
CA VAL A 114 1.72 -24.68 3.11
C VAL A 114 2.39 -23.89 1.99
N VAL A 115 2.09 -22.59 1.89
CA VAL A 115 2.61 -21.74 0.81
C VAL A 115 4.07 -21.32 1.05
N LYS A 116 4.49 -21.04 2.30
CA LYS A 116 5.91 -20.80 2.63
C LYS A 116 6.79 -22.01 2.27
N ASN A 117 6.32 -23.22 2.54
CA ASN A 117 7.04 -24.44 2.20
C ASN A 117 7.22 -24.63 0.68
N ALA A 118 6.33 -24.06 -0.15
CA ALA A 118 6.40 -24.16 -1.60
C ALA A 118 7.35 -23.13 -2.25
N TYR A 119 7.43 -21.90 -1.70
CA TYR A 119 8.09 -20.78 -2.40
C TYR A 119 9.27 -20.13 -1.68
N ASP A 120 9.54 -20.42 -0.40
CA ASP A 120 10.57 -19.71 0.39
C ASP A 120 10.40 -18.16 0.33
N CYS A 121 9.15 -17.69 0.37
CA CYS A 121 8.77 -16.29 0.20
C CYS A 121 8.50 -15.58 1.54
N LYS A 122 8.48 -14.23 1.53
CA LYS A 122 7.95 -13.45 2.65
C LYS A 122 6.42 -13.38 2.57
N ILE A 123 5.75 -13.26 3.71
CA ILE A 123 4.30 -13.11 3.83
C ILE A 123 3.97 -11.86 4.67
N VAL A 124 3.12 -11.01 4.12
CA VAL A 124 2.48 -9.89 4.82
C VAL A 124 0.99 -10.21 4.94
N VAL A 125 0.41 -10.02 6.12
CA VAL A 125 -1.03 -10.24 6.35
C VAL A 125 -1.69 -8.94 6.79
N ILE A 126 -2.85 -8.64 6.21
CA ILE A 126 -3.76 -7.61 6.73
C ILE A 126 -4.78 -8.31 7.63
N ASP A 127 -4.78 -7.98 8.92
CA ASP A 127 -5.65 -8.60 9.92
C ASP A 127 -6.13 -7.57 10.93
N ASP A 128 -7.42 -7.55 11.22
CA ASP A 128 -8.05 -6.71 12.25
C ASP A 128 -8.81 -7.54 13.31
N LEU A 129 -8.64 -8.87 13.25
CA LEU A 129 -9.30 -9.85 14.13
C LEU A 129 -8.39 -10.42 15.23
N VAL A 130 -7.09 -10.09 15.23
CA VAL A 130 -6.08 -10.61 16.18
C VAL A 130 -6.00 -12.13 16.15
N ARG A 131 -5.57 -12.68 15.01
CA ARG A 131 -5.49 -14.13 14.77
C ARG A 131 -4.06 -14.65 14.72
N GLN A 132 -3.93 -15.97 14.74
CA GLN A 132 -2.64 -16.64 14.53
C GLN A 132 -2.29 -16.71 13.04
N HIS A 133 -1.08 -16.30 12.71
CA HIS A 133 -0.52 -16.26 11.36
C HIS A 133 0.90 -16.85 11.33
N LYS A 134 1.38 -17.15 10.12
CA LYS A 134 2.80 -17.42 9.85
C LYS A 134 3.34 -16.42 8.84
N ALA A 135 3.30 -15.16 9.27
CA ALA A 135 3.67 -13.99 8.49
C ALA A 135 4.97 -13.35 8.99
N ASP A 136 5.67 -12.63 8.12
CA ASP A 136 6.82 -11.80 8.48
C ASP A 136 6.35 -10.41 8.98
N LEU A 137 5.23 -9.93 8.44
CA LEU A 137 4.60 -8.66 8.82
C LEU A 137 3.08 -8.82 8.94
N ILE A 138 2.50 -8.22 9.97
CA ILE A 138 1.05 -8.11 10.17
C ILE A 138 0.69 -6.63 10.17
N ILE A 139 -0.37 -6.27 9.46
CA ILE A 139 -0.89 -4.90 9.39
C ILE A 139 -2.31 -4.91 9.98
N ASP A 140 -2.49 -4.16 11.06
CA ASP A 140 -3.79 -3.94 11.69
C ASP A 140 -4.06 -2.45 11.82
N GLN A 141 -4.85 -1.91 10.90
CA GLN A 141 -5.19 -0.48 10.87
C GLN A 141 -6.24 -0.05 11.91
N THR A 142 -6.71 -0.97 12.76
CA THR A 142 -7.75 -0.69 13.77
C THR A 142 -7.28 0.37 14.77
N LEU A 143 -8.12 1.36 15.02
CA LEU A 143 -7.87 2.43 15.99
C LEU A 143 -7.52 1.86 17.36
N LEU A 144 -6.54 2.45 18.04
CA LEU A 144 -6.06 2.02 19.36
C LEU A 144 -5.57 0.56 19.45
N ARG A 145 -5.37 -0.15 18.33
CA ARG A 145 -4.77 -1.48 18.35
C ARG A 145 -3.33 -1.43 18.85
N ASN A 146 -3.01 -2.28 19.83
CA ASN A 146 -1.68 -2.39 20.41
C ASN A 146 -0.90 -3.55 19.77
N PRO A 147 0.38 -3.37 19.37
CA PRO A 147 1.20 -4.46 18.82
C PRO A 147 1.32 -5.69 19.75
N CYS A 148 1.28 -5.47 21.08
CA CYS A 148 1.36 -6.55 22.06
C CYS A 148 0.21 -7.57 21.96
N GLU A 149 -0.94 -7.17 21.42
CA GLU A 149 -2.08 -8.07 21.21
C GLU A 149 -1.76 -9.19 20.21
N TYR A 150 -0.88 -8.90 19.24
CA TYR A 150 -0.43 -9.90 18.27
C TYR A 150 0.73 -10.76 18.77
N PHE A 151 1.54 -10.26 19.73
CA PHE A 151 2.77 -10.91 20.16
C PHE A 151 2.56 -12.33 20.70
N ALA A 152 1.48 -12.55 21.47
CA ALA A 152 1.18 -13.85 22.06
C ALA A 152 0.88 -14.94 21.00
N LEU A 153 0.22 -14.58 19.91
CA LEU A 153 -0.15 -15.50 18.82
C LEU A 153 0.91 -15.54 17.71
N ASN A 154 1.70 -14.47 17.56
CA ASN A 154 2.59 -14.23 16.42
C ASN A 154 3.96 -13.70 16.87
N PRO A 155 4.71 -14.44 17.71
CA PRO A 155 5.97 -13.95 18.31
C PRO A 155 7.09 -13.69 17.28
N GLU A 156 6.97 -14.26 16.08
CA GLU A 156 7.94 -14.12 14.99
C GLU A 156 7.59 -13.00 14.00
N SER A 157 6.42 -12.37 14.16
CA SER A 157 5.92 -11.36 13.22
C SER A 157 6.10 -9.94 13.77
N ILE A 158 6.42 -9.01 12.88
CA ILE A 158 6.32 -7.57 13.21
C ILE A 158 4.86 -7.14 13.03
N ALA A 159 4.24 -6.56 14.05
CA ALA A 159 2.87 -6.03 13.97
C ALA A 159 2.87 -4.50 13.82
N LEU A 160 2.36 -4.02 12.69
CA LEU A 160 2.12 -2.61 12.40
C LEU A 160 0.68 -2.27 12.74
N THR A 161 0.45 -1.66 13.91
CA THR A 161 -0.90 -1.44 14.42
C THR A 161 -1.31 0.03 14.52
N GLY A 162 -2.61 0.28 14.42
CA GLY A 162 -3.21 1.60 14.57
C GLY A 162 -3.40 2.34 13.25
N THR A 163 -4.19 3.41 13.31
CA THR A 163 -4.56 4.26 12.17
C THR A 163 -3.38 4.96 11.50
N ARG A 164 -2.22 5.04 12.18
CA ARG A 164 -0.98 5.50 11.56
C ARG A 164 -0.50 4.60 10.42
N TYR A 165 -0.98 3.36 10.35
CA TYR A 165 -0.74 2.42 9.24
C TYR A 165 -2.01 2.19 8.42
N ALA A 166 -3.01 3.07 8.50
CA ALA A 166 -4.21 2.96 7.68
C ALA A 166 -3.87 2.99 6.19
N ILE A 167 -4.42 2.04 5.46
CA ILE A 167 -4.22 1.89 4.01
C ILE A 167 -5.30 2.70 3.30
N VAL A 168 -5.00 3.96 3.02
CA VAL A 168 -5.87 4.89 2.27
C VAL A 168 -5.15 5.37 1.02
N ASN A 169 -5.91 5.74 -0.02
CA ASN A 169 -5.35 6.30 -1.26
C ASN A 169 -4.50 7.55 -0.94
N ALA A 170 -3.34 7.70 -1.60
CA ALA A 170 -2.41 8.81 -1.44
C ALA A 170 -3.07 10.19 -1.66
N ASP A 171 -4.13 10.28 -2.46
CA ASP A 171 -4.91 11.52 -2.63
C ASP A 171 -5.46 12.04 -1.28
N PHE A 172 -5.81 11.15 -0.35
CA PHE A 172 -6.24 11.55 1.00
C PHE A 172 -5.15 12.30 1.76
N ALA A 173 -3.88 11.90 1.64
CA ALA A 173 -2.76 12.61 2.27
C ALA A 173 -2.59 14.04 1.71
N THR A 174 -2.80 14.20 0.40
CA THR A 174 -2.79 15.52 -0.26
C THR A 174 -3.90 16.41 0.27
N HIS A 175 -5.13 15.90 0.34
CA HIS A 175 -6.27 16.65 0.88
C HIS A 175 -6.15 16.92 2.39
N HIS A 176 -5.58 15.99 3.16
CA HIS A 176 -5.38 16.13 4.60
C HIS A 176 -4.59 17.40 4.96
N ALA A 177 -3.51 17.67 4.23
CA ALA A 177 -2.69 18.87 4.43
C ALA A 177 -3.49 20.17 4.20
N ALA A 178 -4.36 20.19 3.17
CA ALA A 178 -5.24 21.32 2.89
C ALA A 178 -6.32 21.47 3.97
N GLN A 179 -6.92 20.36 4.41
CA GLN A 179 -8.00 20.37 5.41
C GLN A 179 -7.54 20.85 6.79
N LYS A 180 -6.30 20.53 7.20
CA LYS A 180 -5.72 21.00 8.47
C LYS A 180 -5.62 22.52 8.56
N ASN A 181 -5.39 23.19 7.43
CA ASN A 181 -5.24 24.65 7.36
C ASN A 181 -6.56 25.38 7.06
N THR A 182 -7.64 24.64 6.83
CA THR A 182 -8.95 25.21 6.52
C THR A 182 -9.77 25.37 7.79
N SER A 183 -10.13 26.61 8.11
CA SER A 183 -11.22 26.89 9.05
C SER A 183 -12.54 26.74 8.31
N TYR A 184 -13.34 25.74 8.69
CA TYR A 184 -14.66 25.50 8.11
C TYR A 184 -15.74 25.73 9.16
N VAL A 185 -16.79 26.47 8.76
CA VAL A 185 -18.00 26.67 9.55
C VAL A 185 -19.12 25.89 8.86
N LEU A 186 -19.76 25.00 9.62
CA LEU A 186 -20.88 24.20 9.13
C LEU A 186 -22.04 25.10 8.70
N LYS A 187 -22.60 24.83 7.52
CA LYS A 187 -23.77 25.53 6.99
C LYS A 187 -25.06 24.99 7.61
N ASP A 188 -26.12 25.81 7.62
CA ASP A 188 -27.45 25.43 8.12
C ASP A 188 -28.03 24.19 7.41
N ARG A 189 -27.76 24.07 6.10
CA ARG A 189 -28.08 22.89 5.30
C ARG A 189 -26.79 22.14 4.97
N PRO A 190 -26.41 21.11 5.74
CA PRO A 190 -25.15 20.41 5.52
C PRO A 190 -25.25 19.48 4.32
N ARG A 191 -24.12 19.35 3.61
CA ARG A 191 -23.92 18.33 2.57
C ARG A 191 -23.55 17.02 3.26
N LEU A 192 -24.38 16.00 3.08
CA LEU A 192 -24.25 14.71 3.74
C LEU A 192 -23.87 13.64 2.72
N LEU A 193 -22.75 12.95 2.96
CA LEU A 193 -22.40 11.75 2.21
C LEU A 193 -22.99 10.51 2.90
N LEU A 194 -23.87 9.80 2.21
CA LEU A 194 -24.46 8.55 2.68
C LEU A 194 -23.84 7.37 1.94
N THR A 195 -23.04 6.57 2.64
CA THR A 195 -22.47 5.34 2.07
C THR A 195 -22.22 4.26 3.10
N MET A 196 -22.86 3.11 2.91
CA MET A 196 -22.75 1.92 3.76
C MET A 196 -21.66 0.96 3.27
N GLY A 197 -20.78 1.41 2.37
CA GLY A 197 -19.82 0.59 1.66
C GLY A 197 -20.43 -0.05 0.39
N GLY A 198 -19.72 -1.01 -0.21
CA GLY A 198 -20.02 -1.46 -1.57
C GLY A 198 -21.29 -2.31 -1.74
N ILE A 199 -21.83 -2.90 -0.66
CA ILE A 199 -22.91 -3.91 -0.74
C ILE A 199 -24.19 -3.50 -0.02
N ASP A 200 -24.12 -2.91 1.17
CA ASP A 200 -25.29 -2.55 1.99
C ASP A 200 -26.38 -3.64 2.03
N ALA A 201 -26.01 -4.87 2.38
CA ALA A 201 -26.93 -6.01 2.36
C ALA A 201 -28.22 -5.79 3.19
N PRO A 202 -28.18 -5.13 4.37
CA PRO A 202 -29.39 -4.85 5.16
C PRO A 202 -30.23 -3.66 4.67
N ASN A 203 -29.83 -3.00 3.58
CA ASN A 203 -30.47 -1.79 3.07
C ASN A 203 -30.53 -0.64 4.09
N ALA A 204 -29.45 -0.48 4.87
CA ALA A 204 -29.37 0.56 5.89
C ALA A 204 -29.44 1.96 5.27
N THR A 205 -28.95 2.12 4.02
CA THR A 205 -29.10 3.35 3.23
C THR A 205 -30.56 3.80 3.16
N LEU A 206 -31.48 2.92 2.74
CA LEU A 206 -32.89 3.31 2.61
C LEU A 206 -33.55 3.57 3.97
N GLN A 207 -33.15 2.86 5.02
CA GLN A 207 -33.64 3.09 6.38
C GLN A 207 -33.29 4.51 6.85
N VAL A 208 -32.03 4.92 6.67
CA VAL A 208 -31.55 6.27 6.97
C VAL A 208 -32.33 7.33 6.19
N LEU A 209 -32.47 7.15 4.88
CA LEU A 209 -33.19 8.10 4.01
C LEU A 209 -34.64 8.31 4.43
N LYS A 210 -35.34 7.24 4.84
CA LYS A 210 -36.73 7.32 5.33
C LYS A 210 -36.83 8.11 6.64
N VAL A 211 -35.87 7.94 7.54
CA VAL A 211 -35.84 8.69 8.82
C VAL A 211 -35.56 10.17 8.56
N LEU A 212 -34.58 10.50 7.71
CA LEU A 212 -34.29 11.89 7.33
C LEU A 212 -35.49 12.56 6.66
N LYS A 213 -36.16 11.87 5.72
CA LYS A 213 -37.35 12.39 5.03
C LYS A 213 -38.47 12.77 6.00
N ARG A 214 -38.70 11.93 7.04
CA ARG A 214 -39.79 12.07 8.01
C ARG A 214 -39.53 13.16 9.05
N ASN A 215 -38.30 13.31 9.52
CA ASN A 215 -38.01 14.06 10.75
C ASN A 215 -37.25 15.38 10.52
N CYS A 216 -36.60 15.59 9.37
CA CYS A 216 -35.91 16.84 9.09
C CYS A 216 -36.84 17.88 8.45
N SER A 217 -37.14 18.97 9.17
CA SER A 217 -37.85 20.13 8.63
C SER A 217 -37.06 20.80 7.50
N THR A 218 -35.74 20.94 7.69
CA THR A 218 -34.78 21.35 6.65
C THR A 218 -33.88 20.16 6.37
N ARG A 219 -34.05 19.52 5.20
CA ARG A 219 -33.31 18.31 4.84
C ARG A 219 -31.88 18.65 4.43
N PRO A 220 -30.87 17.84 4.81
CA PRO A 220 -29.52 17.98 4.28
C PRO A 220 -29.50 17.71 2.77
N ASP A 221 -28.48 18.22 2.07
CA ASP A 221 -28.20 17.82 0.70
C ASP A 221 -27.45 16.49 0.72
N VAL A 222 -28.10 15.40 0.32
CA VAL A 222 -27.53 14.05 0.46
C VAL A 222 -27.03 13.53 -0.87
N THR A 223 -25.75 13.15 -0.88
CA THR A 223 -25.19 12.29 -1.93
C THR A 223 -25.19 10.85 -1.44
N ILE A 224 -25.87 9.96 -2.18
CA ILE A 224 -25.90 8.53 -1.91
C ILE A 224 -24.87 7.87 -2.81
N LEU A 225 -23.83 7.26 -2.23
CA LEU A 225 -22.87 6.45 -2.97
C LEU A 225 -23.18 4.97 -2.75
N LEU A 226 -23.82 4.35 -3.74
CA LEU A 226 -24.21 2.94 -3.71
C LEU A 226 -24.08 2.31 -5.11
N SER A 227 -23.29 1.24 -5.21
CA SER A 227 -23.03 0.58 -6.50
C SER A 227 -24.11 -0.43 -6.88
N HIS A 228 -24.21 -0.75 -8.18
CA HIS A 228 -25.10 -1.79 -8.73
C HIS A 228 -24.90 -3.20 -8.15
N ARG A 229 -23.82 -3.42 -7.38
CA ARG A 229 -23.57 -4.69 -6.68
C ARG A 229 -24.44 -4.87 -5.44
N ALA A 230 -24.98 -3.78 -4.90
CA ALA A 230 -25.87 -3.81 -3.75
C ALA A 230 -27.21 -4.49 -4.11
N PRO A 231 -27.71 -5.45 -3.31
CA PRO A 231 -28.97 -6.14 -3.59
C PRO A 231 -30.17 -5.21 -3.73
N HIS A 232 -30.14 -4.06 -3.04
CA HIS A 232 -31.22 -3.08 -2.97
C HIS A 232 -30.97 -1.83 -3.82
N TYR A 233 -30.00 -1.88 -4.75
CA TYR A 233 -29.63 -0.73 -5.60
C TYR A 233 -30.84 -0.08 -6.27
N LEU A 234 -31.67 -0.85 -6.98
CA LEU A 234 -32.82 -0.31 -7.73
C LEU A 234 -33.84 0.37 -6.81
N GLN A 235 -34.03 -0.16 -5.60
CA GLN A 235 -34.95 0.40 -4.63
C GLN A 235 -34.46 1.75 -4.10
N VAL A 236 -33.16 1.84 -3.79
CA VAL A 236 -32.52 3.08 -3.32
C VAL A 236 -32.52 4.12 -4.44
N LYS A 237 -32.17 3.73 -5.67
CA LYS A 237 -32.17 4.61 -6.84
C LYS A 237 -33.55 5.20 -7.11
N ALA A 238 -34.60 4.36 -7.12
CA ALA A 238 -35.97 4.82 -7.32
C ALA A 238 -36.44 5.79 -6.22
N PHE A 239 -36.04 5.55 -4.96
CA PHE A 239 -36.32 6.48 -3.86
C PHE A 239 -35.60 7.82 -4.06
N ALA A 240 -34.32 7.78 -4.44
CA ALA A 240 -33.53 8.98 -4.74
C ALA A 240 -34.14 9.81 -5.89
N ASP A 241 -34.58 9.15 -6.95
CA ASP A 241 -35.20 9.81 -8.11
C ASP A 241 -36.54 10.48 -7.77
N THR A 242 -37.30 9.89 -6.84
CA THR A 242 -38.55 10.48 -6.34
C THR A 242 -38.30 11.71 -5.47
N GLU A 243 -37.14 11.77 -4.82
CA GLU A 243 -36.77 12.78 -3.83
C GLU A 243 -35.59 13.66 -4.32
N SER A 244 -35.51 13.89 -5.63
CA SER A 244 -34.37 14.52 -6.32
C SER A 244 -34.12 15.99 -5.95
N SER A 245 -34.99 16.61 -5.14
CA SER A 245 -34.79 17.98 -4.63
C SER A 245 -33.76 18.09 -3.50
N TRP A 246 -33.39 16.95 -2.90
CA TRP A 246 -32.39 16.88 -1.84
C TRP A 246 -31.53 15.60 -1.88
N LEU A 247 -31.83 14.66 -2.77
CA LEU A 247 -31.07 13.42 -2.98
C LEU A 247 -30.38 13.39 -4.34
N THR A 248 -29.08 13.08 -4.34
CA THR A 248 -28.30 12.76 -5.53
C THR A 248 -27.75 11.35 -5.41
N HIS A 249 -28.06 10.47 -6.37
CA HIS A 249 -27.51 9.12 -6.39
C HIS A 249 -26.27 9.04 -7.29
N VAL A 250 -25.18 8.46 -6.76
CA VAL A 250 -23.92 8.21 -7.45
C VAL A 250 -23.61 6.72 -7.40
N ASP A 251 -23.42 6.10 -8.56
CA ASP A 251 -23.19 4.65 -8.65
C ASP A 251 -21.76 4.27 -8.27
N PHE A 252 -20.81 5.13 -8.62
CA PHE A 252 -19.38 4.89 -8.48
C PHE A 252 -18.60 6.20 -8.51
N THR A 253 -17.49 6.24 -7.77
CA THR A 253 -16.46 7.28 -7.90
C THR A 253 -15.09 6.63 -7.91
N ASN A 254 -14.19 7.14 -8.76
CA ASN A 254 -12.76 6.83 -8.72
C ASN A 254 -11.96 7.84 -7.87
N ASP A 255 -12.59 8.94 -7.46
CA ASP A 255 -12.00 9.99 -6.63
C ASP A 255 -12.84 10.15 -5.36
N MET A 256 -12.61 9.24 -4.41
CA MET A 256 -13.28 9.28 -3.12
C MET A 256 -12.80 10.44 -2.24
N ALA A 257 -11.55 10.86 -2.40
CA ALA A 257 -10.95 11.90 -1.58
C ALA A 257 -11.58 13.27 -1.86
N SER A 258 -11.70 13.66 -3.13
CA SER A 258 -12.41 14.88 -3.53
C SER A 258 -13.88 14.80 -3.17
N LEU A 259 -14.55 13.67 -3.46
CA LEU A 259 -15.97 13.50 -3.11
C LEU A 259 -16.19 13.72 -1.60
N MET A 260 -15.39 13.11 -0.73
CA MET A 260 -15.54 13.31 0.71
C MET A 260 -15.25 14.77 1.13
N CYS A 261 -14.31 15.45 0.47
CA CYS A 261 -14.00 16.87 0.75
C CYS A 261 -15.13 17.84 0.33
N GLU A 262 -15.98 17.43 -0.60
CA GLU A 262 -17.17 18.18 -1.00
C GLU A 262 -18.35 18.05 -0.01
N HIS A 263 -18.21 17.21 1.02
CA HIS A 263 -19.26 16.97 2.01
C HIS A 263 -18.85 17.52 3.37
N ASP A 264 -19.86 17.85 4.17
CA ASP A 264 -19.68 18.39 5.50
C ASP A 264 -19.73 17.28 6.54
N ILE A 265 -20.64 16.32 6.38
CA ILE A 265 -20.86 15.21 7.30
C ILE A 265 -21.07 13.91 6.53
N ALA A 266 -20.92 12.77 7.21
CA ALA A 266 -21.22 11.47 6.61
C ALA A 266 -22.08 10.57 7.51
N ILE A 267 -22.81 9.67 6.87
CA ILE A 267 -23.42 8.51 7.52
C ILE A 267 -22.94 7.27 6.78
N GLY A 268 -22.36 6.31 7.49
CA GLY A 268 -21.83 5.11 6.83
C GLY A 268 -21.39 3.99 7.74
N ALA A 269 -20.83 2.93 7.16
CA ALA A 269 -20.37 1.78 7.95
C ALA A 269 -18.97 2.02 8.60
N PRO A 270 -18.67 1.40 9.75
CA PRO A 270 -17.37 1.46 10.42
C PRO A 270 -16.35 0.45 9.82
N GLY A 271 -15.94 0.68 8.56
CA GLY A 271 -14.90 -0.10 7.87
C GLY A 271 -13.63 0.70 7.57
N SER A 272 -12.89 0.32 6.51
CA SER A 272 -11.70 1.07 6.05
C SER A 272 -12.01 2.53 5.67
N THR A 273 -13.23 2.80 5.22
CA THR A 273 -13.72 4.14 4.91
C THR A 273 -13.74 5.07 6.13
N SER A 274 -13.72 4.53 7.36
CA SER A 274 -13.59 5.34 8.57
C SER A 274 -12.26 6.09 8.59
N TRP A 275 -11.18 5.49 8.09
CA TRP A 275 -9.85 6.11 8.04
C TRP A 275 -9.77 7.17 6.95
N GLU A 276 -10.45 6.96 5.83
CA GLU A 276 -10.63 7.96 4.76
C GLU A 276 -11.36 9.21 5.29
N ARG A 277 -12.49 9.01 5.99
CA ARG A 277 -13.22 10.10 6.66
C ARG A 277 -12.37 10.81 7.70
N ALA A 278 -11.67 10.05 8.54
CA ALA A 278 -10.75 10.61 9.53
C ALA A 278 -9.68 11.48 8.85
N CYS A 279 -9.08 10.98 7.77
CA CYS A 279 -8.01 11.66 7.07
C CYS A 279 -8.40 13.04 6.54
N ILE A 280 -9.63 13.26 6.09
CA ILE A 280 -10.07 14.59 5.66
C ILE A 280 -10.84 15.37 6.72
N GLY A 281 -10.99 14.82 7.93
CA GLY A 281 -11.69 15.48 9.02
C GLY A 281 -13.21 15.43 8.92
N LEU A 282 -13.79 14.44 8.25
CA LEU A 282 -15.24 14.36 8.00
C LEU A 282 -15.98 13.73 9.19
N PRO A 283 -16.73 14.51 10.00
CA PRO A 283 -17.50 13.96 11.11
C PRO A 283 -18.57 13.00 10.60
N SER A 284 -18.80 11.91 11.32
CA SER A 284 -19.74 10.90 10.85
C SER A 284 -20.59 10.22 11.91
N ILE A 285 -21.78 9.80 11.50
CA ILE A 285 -22.55 8.76 12.20
C ILE A 285 -22.14 7.43 11.56
N VAL A 286 -21.78 6.47 12.40
CA VAL A 286 -21.40 5.12 11.97
C VAL A 286 -22.45 4.09 12.34
N VAL A 287 -22.81 3.25 11.36
CA VAL A 287 -23.80 2.18 11.51
C VAL A 287 -23.14 0.82 11.21
N PRO A 288 -22.82 0.01 12.23
CA PRO A 288 -22.20 -1.29 12.03
C PRO A 288 -23.18 -2.25 11.36
N LEU A 289 -22.74 -2.89 10.26
CA LEU A 289 -23.56 -3.83 9.48
C LEU A 289 -23.16 -5.29 9.70
N ALA A 290 -22.01 -5.51 10.33
CA ALA A 290 -21.43 -6.83 10.56
C ALA A 290 -20.65 -6.84 11.88
N GLU A 291 -20.49 -8.03 12.46
CA GLU A 291 -19.82 -8.22 13.76
C GLU A 291 -18.37 -7.69 13.78
N ASN A 292 -17.62 -7.85 12.69
CA ASN A 292 -16.25 -7.34 12.58
C ASN A 292 -16.11 -5.81 12.59
N GLN A 293 -17.21 -5.06 12.42
CA GLN A 293 -17.19 -3.60 12.43
C GLN A 293 -17.44 -3.02 13.83
N GLN A 294 -17.85 -3.85 14.80
CA GLN A 294 -18.25 -3.43 16.13
C GLN A 294 -17.11 -2.80 16.93
N THR A 295 -15.91 -3.38 16.85
CA THR A 295 -14.71 -2.84 17.53
C THR A 295 -14.41 -1.42 17.05
N ILE A 296 -14.41 -1.20 15.73
CA ILE A 296 -14.17 0.11 15.12
C ILE A 296 -15.27 1.10 15.53
N CYS A 297 -16.55 0.71 15.52
CA CYS A 297 -17.66 1.58 15.94
C CYS A 297 -17.45 2.10 17.38
N LYS A 298 -17.17 1.18 18.31
CA LYS A 298 -16.99 1.49 19.73
C LYS A 298 -15.78 2.41 19.95
N GLN A 299 -14.66 2.14 19.30
CA GLN A 299 -13.44 2.93 19.45
C GLN A 299 -13.58 4.34 18.88
N LEU A 300 -14.21 4.50 17.70
CA LEU A 300 -14.47 5.82 17.11
C LEU A 300 -15.38 6.66 18.01
N ASN A 301 -16.41 6.04 18.59
CA ASN A 301 -17.31 6.70 19.53
C ASN A 301 -16.58 7.10 20.83
N ALA A 302 -15.75 6.20 21.38
CA ALA A 302 -15.01 6.45 22.62
C ALA A 302 -14.04 7.63 22.53
N VAL A 303 -13.44 7.88 21.36
CA VAL A 303 -12.53 9.02 21.14
C VAL A 303 -13.26 10.27 20.63
N GLY A 304 -14.58 10.22 20.44
CA GLY A 304 -15.38 11.34 19.94
C GLY A 304 -15.18 11.64 18.45
N ALA A 305 -14.72 10.67 17.65
CA ALA A 305 -14.55 10.85 16.21
C ALA A 305 -15.85 10.61 15.42
N SER A 306 -16.79 9.85 15.97
CA SER A 306 -18.06 9.54 15.32
C SER A 306 -19.12 9.21 16.37
N ILE A 307 -20.40 9.25 15.97
CA ILE A 307 -21.51 8.76 16.81
C ILE A 307 -21.95 7.40 16.29
N CYS A 308 -22.03 6.39 17.16
CA CYS A 308 -22.47 5.05 16.78
C CYS A 308 -24.00 4.94 16.87
N VAL A 309 -24.64 4.39 15.82
CA VAL A 309 -26.07 4.05 15.79
C VAL A 309 -26.19 2.60 15.34
N GLU A 310 -26.70 1.72 16.20
CA GLU A 310 -26.91 0.32 15.82
C GLU A 310 -27.94 0.20 14.69
N LEU A 311 -27.77 -0.81 13.83
CA LEU A 311 -28.64 -1.04 12.68
C LEU A 311 -30.13 -1.18 13.07
N SER A 312 -30.42 -1.83 14.20
CA SER A 312 -31.79 -1.98 14.72
C SER A 312 -32.41 -0.65 15.17
N ASP A 313 -31.58 0.32 15.51
CA ASP A 313 -31.97 1.53 16.24
C ASP A 313 -32.00 2.76 15.32
N ILE A 314 -31.72 2.60 14.02
CA ILE A 314 -31.77 3.70 13.03
C ILE A 314 -33.06 4.50 13.13
N SER A 315 -34.21 3.82 13.27
CA SER A 315 -35.51 4.48 13.32
C SER A 315 -35.73 5.36 14.55
N GLN A 316 -35.07 5.05 15.67
CA GLN A 316 -35.27 5.69 16.97
C GLN A 316 -34.16 6.69 17.31
N SER A 317 -32.91 6.33 17.01
CA SER A 317 -31.72 7.02 17.54
C SER A 317 -31.01 7.89 16.51
N LEU A 318 -31.30 7.74 15.21
CA LEU A 318 -30.56 8.45 14.17
C LEU A 318 -30.69 9.97 14.26
N MET A 319 -31.89 10.50 14.57
CA MET A 319 -32.10 11.94 14.63
C MET A 319 -31.37 12.58 15.81
N THR A 320 -31.39 11.93 16.97
CA THR A 320 -30.61 12.37 18.14
C THR A 320 -29.11 12.35 17.84
N ALA A 321 -28.62 11.31 17.15
CA ALA A 321 -27.24 11.25 16.69
C ALA A 321 -26.93 12.37 15.68
N TYR A 322 -27.83 12.65 14.75
CA TYR A 322 -27.68 13.73 13.77
C TYR A 322 -27.56 15.09 14.43
N GLU A 323 -28.49 15.44 15.32
CA GLU A 323 -28.47 16.72 16.06
C GLU A 323 -27.21 16.84 16.93
N SER A 324 -26.82 15.77 17.62
CA SER A 324 -25.60 15.73 18.42
C SER A 324 -24.34 15.91 17.57
N LEU A 325 -24.30 15.33 16.38
CA LEU A 325 -23.18 15.52 15.44
C LEU A 325 -23.07 16.97 15.01
N LEU A 326 -24.19 17.61 14.61
CA LEU A 326 -24.16 19.02 14.21
C LEU A 326 -23.69 19.93 15.36
N ALA A 327 -24.17 19.66 16.58
CA ALA A 327 -23.77 20.43 17.77
C ALA A 327 -22.28 20.26 18.12
N ASN A 328 -21.68 19.10 17.84
CA ASN A 328 -20.30 18.78 18.17
C ASN A 328 -19.36 18.79 16.96
N TYR A 329 -19.80 19.34 15.83
CA TYR A 329 -19.13 19.27 14.52
C TYR A 329 -17.63 19.62 14.58
N GLN A 330 -17.31 20.78 15.16
CA GLN A 330 -15.93 21.30 15.20
C GLN A 330 -14.98 20.38 15.98
N SER A 331 -15.49 19.83 17.09
CA SER A 331 -14.73 18.91 17.95
C SER A 331 -14.46 17.59 17.22
N MET A 332 -15.50 16.99 16.63
CA MET A 332 -15.37 15.74 15.88
C MET A 332 -14.45 15.90 14.67
N ARG A 333 -14.55 17.01 13.94
CA ARG A 333 -13.65 17.31 12.81
C ARG A 333 -12.19 17.34 13.25
N THR A 334 -11.91 18.02 14.36
CA THR A 334 -10.56 18.12 14.92
C THR A 334 -10.00 16.76 15.32
N VAL A 335 -10.81 15.94 16.02
CA VAL A 335 -10.41 14.57 16.39
C VAL A 335 -10.11 13.74 15.13
N ASN A 336 -10.99 13.76 14.13
CA ASN A 336 -10.80 13.00 12.88
C ASN A 336 -9.46 13.33 12.21
N LEU A 337 -9.14 14.62 12.03
CA LEU A 337 -7.85 15.08 11.46
C LEU A 337 -6.61 14.69 12.28
N GLN A 338 -6.77 14.29 13.54
CA GLN A 338 -5.66 13.79 14.36
C GLN A 338 -5.50 12.27 14.24
N LEU A 339 -6.56 11.54 13.92
CA LEU A 339 -6.56 10.08 13.90
C LEU A 339 -5.82 9.49 12.69
N CYS A 340 -5.92 10.11 11.51
CA CYS A 340 -5.32 9.58 10.28
C CYS A 340 -4.71 10.69 9.43
N ASP A 341 -3.47 10.51 8.98
CA ASP A 341 -2.73 11.49 8.18
C ASP A 341 -2.55 11.09 6.71
N GLY A 342 -3.07 9.91 6.33
CA GLY A 342 -2.96 9.39 4.97
C GLY A 342 -1.60 8.78 4.61
N LEU A 343 -0.62 8.76 5.53
CA LEU A 343 0.75 8.31 5.26
C LEU A 343 0.99 6.83 5.61
N GLY A 344 -0.07 6.07 5.92
CA GLY A 344 0.05 4.68 6.34
C GLY A 344 0.66 3.77 5.27
N GLY A 345 0.29 3.96 4.00
CA GLY A 345 0.87 3.22 2.87
C GLY A 345 2.39 3.41 2.76
N GLU A 346 2.88 4.65 2.87
CA GLU A 346 4.33 4.92 2.84
C GLU A 346 5.07 4.27 4.01
N ARG A 347 4.48 4.32 5.21
CA ARG A 347 5.05 3.67 6.39
C ARG A 347 5.13 2.16 6.20
N ILE A 348 4.06 1.52 5.73
CA ILE A 348 4.02 0.08 5.43
C ILE A 348 5.10 -0.28 4.39
N MET A 349 5.23 0.49 3.32
CA MET A 349 6.24 0.26 2.28
C MET A 349 7.67 0.28 2.81
N LYS A 350 7.98 1.10 3.83
CA LYS A 350 9.29 1.07 4.49
C LYS A 350 9.57 -0.29 5.15
N TYR A 351 8.58 -0.91 5.80
CA TYR A 351 8.73 -2.22 6.42
C TYR A 351 8.76 -3.34 5.38
N ILE A 352 7.90 -3.31 4.36
CA ILE A 352 7.95 -4.29 3.26
C ILE A 352 9.33 -4.28 2.61
N ASN A 353 9.87 -3.10 2.30
CA ASN A 353 11.20 -2.98 1.72
C ASN A 353 12.30 -3.48 2.67
N GLN A 354 12.11 -3.40 4.01
CA GLN A 354 13.04 -3.96 5.00
C GLN A 354 13.05 -5.49 5.03
N LEU A 355 11.93 -6.15 4.70
CA LEU A 355 11.86 -7.62 4.61
C LEU A 355 12.82 -8.20 3.55
N PHE A 356 13.17 -7.39 2.55
CA PHE A 356 14.07 -7.75 1.46
C PHE A 356 15.40 -7.00 1.51
N ARG A 357 15.67 -6.28 2.60
CA ARG A 357 17.00 -5.72 2.83
C ARG A 357 17.94 -6.86 3.17
N ASN A 358 18.44 -7.49 2.12
CA ASN A 358 19.79 -8.06 2.15
C ASN A 358 20.70 -6.95 2.69
N SER A 359 21.44 -7.22 3.76
CA SER A 359 22.46 -6.28 4.21
C SER A 359 23.47 -6.14 3.07
N LEU A 360 23.48 -4.96 2.47
CA LEU A 360 24.41 -4.62 1.41
C LEU A 360 25.52 -3.79 2.02
N THR A 361 26.75 -4.19 1.76
CA THR A 361 27.95 -3.44 2.12
C THR A 361 28.69 -3.01 0.86
N LEU A 362 29.32 -1.84 0.93
CA LEU A 362 30.27 -1.39 -0.07
C LEU A 362 31.66 -1.53 0.54
N ARG A 363 32.52 -2.35 -0.07
CA ARG A 363 33.94 -2.41 0.28
C ARG A 363 34.76 -1.75 -0.81
N LEU A 364 35.89 -1.16 -0.46
CA LEU A 364 36.84 -0.70 -1.47
C LEU A 364 37.33 -1.89 -2.31
N ALA A 365 37.46 -1.65 -3.60
CA ALA A 365 38.08 -2.56 -4.54
C ALA A 365 39.59 -2.64 -4.28
N THR A 366 40.18 -3.78 -4.60
CA THR A 366 41.59 -4.09 -4.42
C THR A 366 42.15 -4.69 -5.70
N LYS A 367 43.48 -4.88 -5.77
CA LYS A 367 44.13 -5.51 -6.92
C LYS A 367 43.64 -6.95 -7.17
N ASN A 368 43.07 -7.61 -6.16
CA ASN A 368 42.51 -8.96 -6.29
C ASN A 368 41.20 -8.98 -7.10
N ASP A 369 40.53 -7.83 -7.24
CA ASP A 369 39.23 -7.73 -7.91
C ASP A 369 39.36 -7.53 -9.43
N ILE A 370 40.57 -7.24 -9.94
CA ILE A 370 40.81 -6.89 -11.34
C ILE A 370 40.26 -7.97 -12.29
N LYS A 371 40.52 -9.24 -11.99
CA LYS A 371 40.07 -10.34 -12.85
C LYS A 371 38.54 -10.48 -12.84
N GLN A 372 37.92 -10.39 -11.67
CA GLN A 372 36.47 -10.52 -11.51
C GLN A 372 35.73 -9.35 -12.19
N VAL A 373 36.19 -8.13 -11.99
CA VAL A 373 35.63 -6.92 -12.63
C VAL A 373 35.81 -6.97 -14.14
N TYR A 374 36.94 -7.49 -14.63
CA TYR A 374 37.15 -7.74 -16.06
C TYR A 374 36.10 -8.69 -16.63
N GLU A 375 35.89 -9.84 -15.98
CA GLU A 375 34.89 -10.84 -16.40
C GLU A 375 33.48 -10.24 -16.43
N TRP A 376 33.10 -9.45 -15.43
CA TRP A 376 31.81 -8.74 -15.43
C TRP A 376 31.68 -7.70 -16.54
N GLN A 377 32.76 -6.99 -16.85
CA GLN A 377 32.82 -6.02 -17.95
C GLN A 377 32.82 -6.66 -19.34
N CYS A 378 33.06 -7.97 -19.44
CA CYS A 378 32.93 -8.72 -20.69
C CYS A 378 31.49 -9.18 -20.94
N HIS A 379 30.62 -9.19 -19.94
CA HIS A 379 29.22 -9.59 -20.12
C HIS A 379 28.47 -8.58 -21.02
N PRO A 380 27.82 -9.02 -22.11
CA PRO A 380 27.12 -8.13 -23.04
C PRO A 380 26.06 -7.26 -22.36
N GLU A 381 25.30 -7.84 -21.42
CA GLU A 381 24.25 -7.12 -20.69
C GLU A 381 24.81 -6.04 -19.74
N THR A 382 25.99 -6.25 -19.16
CA THR A 382 26.68 -5.23 -18.35
C THR A 382 27.18 -4.08 -19.23
N ARG A 383 27.72 -4.40 -20.41
CA ARG A 383 28.27 -3.42 -21.37
C ARG A 383 27.22 -2.70 -22.21
N ARG A 384 25.99 -3.21 -22.27
CA ARG A 384 24.92 -2.72 -23.15
C ARG A 384 24.74 -1.19 -23.11
N TYR A 385 24.89 -0.59 -21.93
CA TYR A 385 24.75 0.85 -21.71
C TYR A 385 26.04 1.51 -21.20
N ALA A 386 27.20 0.87 -21.37
CA ALA A 386 28.47 1.49 -21.06
C ALA A 386 28.79 2.59 -22.08
N ILE A 387 29.38 3.70 -21.61
CA ILE A 387 29.81 4.82 -22.46
C ILE A 387 30.76 4.32 -23.55
N ASN A 388 31.74 3.50 -23.17
CA ASN A 388 32.55 2.75 -24.12
C ASN A 388 31.95 1.35 -24.30
N LYS A 389 31.54 1.01 -25.53
CA LYS A 389 30.94 -0.30 -25.85
C LYS A 389 31.98 -1.39 -26.15
N SER A 390 33.23 -1.04 -26.47
CA SER A 390 34.25 -2.05 -26.78
C SER A 390 34.68 -2.81 -25.53
N VAL A 391 34.71 -4.14 -25.62
CA VAL A 391 35.27 -4.98 -24.55
C VAL A 391 36.80 -4.82 -24.59
N PRO A 392 37.43 -4.34 -23.50
CA PRO A 392 38.87 -4.15 -23.47
C PRO A 392 39.57 -5.51 -23.47
N SER A 393 40.82 -5.53 -23.90
CA SER A 393 41.71 -6.64 -23.58
C SER A 393 41.96 -6.70 -22.07
N LEU A 394 42.32 -7.89 -21.56
CA LEU A 394 42.68 -8.07 -20.16
C LEU A 394 43.85 -7.15 -19.74
N ALA A 395 44.80 -6.92 -20.65
CA ALA A 395 45.95 -6.04 -20.41
C ALA A 395 45.52 -4.57 -20.24
N GLU A 396 44.68 -4.06 -21.15
CA GLU A 396 44.13 -2.70 -21.06
C GLU A 396 43.29 -2.51 -19.80
N HIS A 397 42.43 -3.48 -19.47
CA HIS A 397 41.62 -3.42 -18.24
C HIS A 397 42.47 -3.44 -16.98
N THR A 398 43.51 -4.30 -16.95
CA THR A 398 44.42 -4.41 -15.81
C THR A 398 45.16 -3.09 -15.58
N ALA A 399 45.68 -2.47 -16.64
CA ALA A 399 46.36 -1.18 -16.55
C ALA A 399 45.40 -0.08 -16.06
N TRP A 400 44.21 -0.01 -16.65
CA TRP A 400 43.18 0.97 -16.28
C TRP A 400 42.73 0.84 -14.82
N MET A 401 42.44 -0.38 -14.35
CA MET A 401 41.95 -0.57 -12.98
C MET A 401 43.05 -0.30 -11.97
N LYS A 402 44.32 -0.66 -12.25
CA LYS A 402 45.45 -0.30 -11.39
C LYS A 402 45.56 1.21 -11.22
N ASN A 403 45.52 1.97 -12.32
CA ASN A 403 45.55 3.43 -12.26
C ASN A 403 44.38 3.99 -11.43
N LYS A 404 43.19 3.40 -11.55
CA LYS A 404 42.02 3.82 -10.76
C LYS A 404 42.15 3.50 -9.27
N LEU A 405 42.74 2.35 -8.92
CA LEU A 405 42.99 1.96 -7.53
C LEU A 405 44.12 2.78 -6.87
N GLU A 406 45.02 3.37 -7.66
CA GLU A 406 46.12 4.22 -7.16
C GLU A 406 45.72 5.69 -7.02
N SER A 407 44.59 6.10 -7.60
CA SER A 407 44.03 7.44 -7.40
C SER A 407 43.65 7.66 -5.94
N LYS A 408 44.09 8.80 -5.38
CA LYS A 408 43.76 9.19 -3.99
C LYS A 408 42.39 9.86 -3.85
N CYS A 409 41.82 10.27 -4.98
CA CYS A 409 40.58 11.02 -5.00
C CYS A 409 39.40 10.19 -5.53
N ASP A 410 39.66 9.21 -6.39
CA ASP A 410 38.61 8.33 -6.89
C ASP A 410 38.22 7.30 -5.83
N PHE A 411 36.95 6.89 -5.85
CA PHE A 411 36.49 5.78 -5.05
C PHE A 411 36.01 4.65 -5.95
N PHE A 412 36.47 3.43 -5.68
CA PHE A 412 36.02 2.25 -6.39
C PHE A 412 35.55 1.20 -5.39
N TYR A 413 34.26 0.87 -5.44
CA TYR A 413 33.60 -0.04 -4.51
C TYR A 413 33.13 -1.31 -5.20
N ILE A 414 33.32 -2.44 -4.52
CA ILE A 414 32.65 -3.70 -4.79
C ILE A 414 31.36 -3.75 -3.96
N ILE A 415 30.25 -4.07 -4.61
CA ILE A 415 28.95 -4.24 -3.97
C ILE A 415 28.85 -5.66 -3.43
N LYS A 416 28.79 -5.80 -2.10
CA LYS A 416 28.58 -7.06 -1.41
C LYS A 416 27.15 -7.17 -0.91
N LEU A 417 26.50 -8.26 -1.27
CA LEU A 417 25.15 -8.60 -0.86
C LEU A 417 25.24 -9.76 0.15
N ASP A 418 24.82 -9.52 1.38
CA ASP A 418 24.69 -10.58 2.36
C ASP A 418 23.51 -11.48 1.97
N ILE A 419 23.72 -12.79 2.04
CA ILE A 419 22.67 -13.76 1.74
C ILE A 419 22.08 -14.23 3.08
N GLU A 420 20.75 -14.17 3.23
CA GLU A 420 20.02 -14.52 4.47
C GLU A 420 20.24 -15.96 4.99
N LYS A 421 21.06 -16.81 4.33
CA LYS A 421 21.27 -18.23 4.67
C LYS A 421 22.71 -18.62 5.06
N GLY A 422 23.60 -17.65 5.34
CA GLY A 422 24.93 -17.90 5.90
C GLY A 422 25.67 -16.59 6.17
N LYS A 423 26.77 -16.60 6.93
CA LYS A 423 27.66 -15.43 7.09
C LYS A 423 28.41 -15.05 5.79
N ASP A 424 27.96 -15.57 4.66
CA ASP A 424 28.60 -15.41 3.36
C ASP A 424 27.94 -14.27 2.61
N SER A 425 28.79 -13.36 2.13
CA SER A 425 28.41 -12.27 1.25
C SER A 425 28.83 -12.62 -0.17
N VAL A 426 27.99 -12.28 -1.15
CA VAL A 426 28.33 -12.42 -2.57
C VAL A 426 28.56 -11.06 -3.20
N GLU A 427 29.51 -10.99 -4.10
CA GLU A 427 29.84 -9.77 -4.82
C GLU A 427 29.01 -9.70 -6.09
N VAL A 428 28.27 -8.61 -6.26
CA VAL A 428 27.16 -8.54 -7.23
C VAL A 428 27.27 -7.37 -8.21
N GLY A 429 28.33 -6.58 -8.13
CA GLY A 429 28.53 -5.43 -8.99
C GLY A 429 29.50 -4.43 -8.41
N VAL A 430 29.55 -3.24 -9.00
CA VAL A 430 30.47 -2.17 -8.59
C VAL A 430 29.79 -0.81 -8.58
N VAL A 431 30.32 0.08 -7.75
CA VAL A 431 30.07 1.53 -7.82
C VAL A 431 31.41 2.25 -7.87
N ARG A 432 31.56 3.19 -8.79
CA ARG A 432 32.76 4.02 -8.90
C ARG A 432 32.38 5.48 -8.87
N LEU A 433 33.16 6.28 -8.15
CA LEU A 433 33.12 7.74 -8.16
C LEU A 433 34.45 8.23 -8.72
N ASP A 434 34.41 8.87 -9.88
CA ASP A 434 35.58 9.50 -10.51
C ASP A 434 35.57 10.99 -10.17
N GLU A 435 36.63 11.51 -9.53
CA GLU A 435 36.68 12.92 -9.16
C GLU A 435 36.84 13.80 -10.42
N VAL A 436 36.02 14.85 -10.50
CA VAL A 436 36.07 15.87 -11.55
C VAL A 436 36.62 17.18 -10.99
N SER A 437 36.24 17.53 -9.77
CA SER A 437 36.77 18.67 -8.99
C SER A 437 36.55 18.40 -7.49
N ASP A 438 37.02 19.28 -6.61
CA ASP A 438 36.90 19.09 -5.16
C ASP A 438 35.47 18.71 -4.74
N LYS A 439 35.34 17.51 -4.15
CA LYS A 439 34.07 16.89 -3.71
C LYS A 439 33.01 16.73 -4.80
N THR A 440 33.39 16.76 -6.06
CA THR A 440 32.50 16.59 -7.20
C THR A 440 32.91 15.39 -8.01
N TYR A 441 32.00 14.42 -8.15
CA TYR A 441 32.29 13.12 -8.74
C TYR A 441 31.32 12.78 -9.87
N THR A 442 31.80 12.02 -10.84
CA THR A 442 30.94 11.27 -11.78
C THR A 442 30.78 9.84 -11.27
N ILE A 443 29.54 9.37 -11.14
CA ILE A 443 29.23 8.00 -10.70
C ILE A 443 29.04 7.05 -11.88
N SER A 444 29.66 5.88 -11.78
CA SER A 444 29.41 4.73 -12.63
C SER A 444 28.97 3.55 -11.77
N ILE A 445 27.85 2.92 -12.11
CA ILE A 445 27.29 1.78 -11.36
C ILE A 445 26.80 0.70 -12.32
N TYR A 446 27.09 -0.55 -12.01
CA TYR A 446 26.44 -1.70 -12.64
C TYR A 446 26.29 -2.86 -11.66
N ILE A 447 25.27 -3.68 -11.90
CA ILE A 447 25.00 -4.96 -11.23
C ILE A 447 25.23 -6.07 -12.26
N ILE A 448 25.64 -7.25 -11.83
CA ILE A 448 25.80 -8.38 -12.77
C ILE A 448 24.43 -8.99 -13.12
N PRO A 449 24.25 -9.56 -14.34
CA PRO A 449 22.92 -9.90 -14.86
C PRO A 449 22.06 -10.80 -13.96
N LYS A 450 22.69 -11.76 -13.25
CA LYS A 450 22.05 -12.68 -12.30
C LYS A 450 21.26 -11.95 -11.19
N TYR A 451 21.59 -10.69 -10.91
CA TYR A 451 21.05 -9.91 -9.80
C TYR A 451 20.26 -8.67 -10.25
N PHE A 452 19.92 -8.55 -11.54
CA PHE A 452 19.04 -7.51 -12.04
C PHE A 452 17.63 -7.55 -11.44
N GLY A 453 17.00 -6.39 -11.32
CA GLY A 453 15.60 -6.27 -10.84
C GLY A 453 15.38 -6.57 -9.35
N LYS A 454 16.46 -6.70 -8.57
CA LYS A 454 16.42 -6.99 -7.12
C LYS A 454 16.62 -5.76 -6.21
N GLY A 455 16.55 -4.54 -6.76
CA GLY A 455 16.71 -3.31 -5.99
C GLY A 455 18.13 -3.00 -5.48
N ILE A 456 19.11 -3.86 -5.77
CA ILE A 456 20.50 -3.78 -5.28
C ILE A 456 21.18 -2.45 -5.65
N ALA A 457 21.03 -1.99 -6.89
CA ALA A 457 21.63 -0.73 -7.33
C ALA A 457 21.10 0.47 -6.53
N ARG A 458 19.80 0.49 -6.20
CA ARG A 458 19.19 1.56 -5.38
C ARG A 458 19.78 1.56 -3.97
N LEU A 459 19.93 0.38 -3.36
CA LEU A 459 20.56 0.24 -2.04
C LEU A 459 22.03 0.67 -2.06
N ALA A 460 22.76 0.36 -3.14
CA ALA A 460 24.14 0.81 -3.31
C ALA A 460 24.22 2.34 -3.40
N LEU A 461 23.34 3.00 -4.15
CA LEU A 461 23.27 4.47 -4.21
C LEU A 461 22.95 5.09 -2.84
N GLN A 462 22.02 4.51 -2.08
CA GLN A 462 21.74 4.96 -0.71
C GLN A 462 22.96 4.83 0.22
N LYS A 463 23.79 3.80 0.04
CA LYS A 463 25.05 3.67 0.79
C LYS A 463 26.08 4.72 0.36
N ILE A 464 26.15 5.05 -0.92
CA ILE A 464 27.00 6.16 -1.41
C ILE A 464 26.57 7.48 -0.78
N ASP A 465 25.27 7.74 -0.65
CA ASP A 465 24.78 8.96 -0.03
C ASP A 465 25.19 9.07 1.44
N VAL A 466 25.15 7.97 2.19
CA VAL A 466 25.62 7.92 3.59
C VAL A 466 27.14 8.08 3.69
N MET A 467 27.91 7.47 2.77
CA MET A 467 29.38 7.49 2.80
C MET A 467 29.97 8.80 2.28
N HIS A 468 29.28 9.47 1.36
CA HIS A 468 29.73 10.69 0.68
C HIS A 468 28.68 11.81 0.78
N PRO A 469 28.25 12.22 1.98
CA PRO A 469 27.14 13.15 2.15
C PRO A 469 27.45 14.55 1.62
N LEU A 470 28.72 14.95 1.65
CA LEU A 470 29.19 16.27 1.22
C LEU A 470 29.50 16.36 -0.29
N ALA A 471 29.42 15.24 -1.01
CA ALA A 471 29.73 15.21 -2.44
C ALA A 471 28.63 15.81 -3.30
N THR A 472 29.00 16.42 -4.42
CA THR A 472 28.13 16.56 -5.58
C THR A 472 28.37 15.37 -6.49
N ILE A 473 27.33 14.63 -6.88
CA ILE A 473 27.48 13.43 -7.72
C ILE A 473 26.71 13.59 -9.02
N HIS A 474 27.42 13.55 -10.14
CA HIS A 474 26.89 13.55 -11.50
C HIS A 474 26.74 12.12 -12.01
N ALA A 475 25.64 11.82 -12.70
CA ALA A 475 25.47 10.56 -13.41
C ALA A 475 25.07 10.81 -14.86
N ASP A 476 25.83 10.22 -15.79
CA ASP A 476 25.55 10.23 -17.21
C ASP A 476 24.83 8.93 -17.58
N VAL A 477 23.57 9.06 -17.98
CA VAL A 477 22.66 7.94 -18.20
C VAL A 477 22.03 8.09 -19.57
N LEU A 478 22.44 7.23 -20.51
CA LEU A 478 21.87 7.18 -21.86
C LEU A 478 20.34 7.15 -21.83
N LYS A 479 19.70 7.93 -22.70
CA LYS A 479 18.24 8.08 -22.78
C LYS A 479 17.53 6.74 -23.00
N GLU A 480 18.16 5.80 -23.68
CA GLU A 480 17.64 4.46 -23.95
C GLU A 480 17.67 3.56 -22.71
N ASN A 481 18.55 3.85 -21.74
CA ASN A 481 18.67 3.10 -20.50
C ASN A 481 17.56 3.49 -19.51
N LYS A 482 16.32 3.12 -19.84
CA LYS A 482 15.13 3.43 -19.04
C LYS A 482 15.21 2.89 -17.61
N ALA A 483 15.96 1.80 -17.39
CA ALA A 483 16.16 1.24 -16.06
C ALA A 483 17.03 2.16 -15.19
N SER A 484 18.20 2.59 -15.67
CA SER A 484 19.06 3.51 -14.92
C SER A 484 18.44 4.91 -14.80
N GLN A 485 17.72 5.38 -15.81
CA GLN A 485 16.97 6.64 -15.73
C GLN A 485 16.00 6.64 -14.53
N ARG A 486 15.19 5.58 -14.39
CA ARG A 486 14.30 5.41 -13.22
C ARG A 486 15.08 5.25 -11.91
N LEU A 487 16.19 4.51 -11.93
CA LEU A 487 17.03 4.28 -10.76
C LEU A 487 17.51 5.59 -10.14
N PHE A 488 18.11 6.49 -10.93
CA PHE A 488 18.68 7.73 -10.42
C PHE A 488 17.60 8.70 -9.91
N SER A 489 16.48 8.86 -10.63
CA SER A 489 15.34 9.65 -10.14
C SER A 489 14.85 9.16 -8.78
N ARG A 490 14.70 7.84 -8.61
CA ARG A 490 14.20 7.25 -7.35
C ARG A 490 15.23 7.20 -6.23
N ALA A 491 16.52 7.28 -6.58
CA ALA A 491 17.59 7.44 -5.60
C ALA A 491 17.72 8.90 -5.12
N GLY A 492 16.84 9.82 -5.56
CA GLY A 492 16.85 11.21 -5.13
C GLY A 492 17.79 12.11 -5.93
N TYR A 493 18.30 11.65 -7.08
CA TYR A 493 19.07 12.50 -7.97
C TYR A 493 18.12 13.39 -8.77
N GLN A 494 18.43 14.68 -8.86
CA GLN A 494 17.70 15.62 -9.69
C GLN A 494 18.10 15.43 -11.15
N GLN A 495 17.11 15.24 -12.02
CA GLN A 495 17.34 15.23 -13.46
C GLN A 495 17.58 16.66 -13.95
N ILE A 496 18.75 16.92 -14.53
CA ILE A 496 19.13 18.25 -15.04
C ILE A 496 19.06 18.33 -16.56
N SER A 497 19.10 17.19 -17.25
CA SER A 497 18.90 17.08 -18.70
C SER A 497 18.28 15.70 -19.04
N GLN A 498 18.04 15.40 -20.33
CA GLN A 498 17.56 14.08 -20.74
C GLN A 498 18.50 12.93 -20.34
N GLU A 499 19.79 13.18 -20.21
CA GLU A 499 20.80 12.14 -19.95
C GLU A 499 21.68 12.41 -18.73
N ASN A 500 21.48 13.54 -18.03
CA ASN A 500 22.29 13.89 -16.87
C ASN A 500 21.42 14.00 -15.61
N PHE A 501 21.95 13.42 -14.54
CA PHE A 501 21.42 13.49 -13.19
C PHE A 501 22.46 14.07 -12.25
N MET A 502 21.99 14.77 -11.21
CA MET A 502 22.85 15.34 -10.18
C MET A 502 22.26 15.13 -8.80
N ARG A 503 23.07 14.64 -7.86
CA ARG A 503 22.79 14.64 -6.44
C ARG A 503 23.64 15.72 -5.78
N TYR A 504 22.99 16.73 -5.24
CA TYR A 504 23.65 17.79 -4.45
C TYR A 504 24.08 17.27 -3.07
N PRO A 505 25.02 17.97 -2.39
CA PRO A 505 25.38 17.66 -1.02
C PRO A 505 24.12 17.53 -0.15
N MET A 506 24.00 16.43 0.57
CA MET A 506 22.88 16.25 1.48
C MET A 506 23.08 17.24 2.63
N GLY A 507 22.16 18.19 2.77
CA GLY A 507 22.17 19.12 3.90
C GLY A 507 22.32 18.32 5.19
N LEU A 508 23.21 18.77 6.08
CA LEU A 508 23.32 18.25 7.43
C LEU A 508 21.93 18.34 8.05
N ARG A 509 21.16 17.24 7.99
CA ARG A 509 20.02 17.05 8.88
C ARG A 509 20.65 16.90 10.26
N VAL A 510 20.86 18.05 10.91
CA VAL A 510 20.99 18.11 12.35
C VAL A 510 19.75 17.37 12.85
N TYR A 511 19.98 16.24 13.51
CA TYR A 511 18.93 15.58 14.26
C TYR A 511 18.55 16.56 15.38
N GLU A 512 17.44 17.27 15.20
CA GLU A 512 16.65 17.87 16.27
C GLU A 512 15.40 17.02 16.51
#